data_AF-A0AAP0HN82-F1
#
_entry.id   AF-A0AAP0HN82-F1
#
_cell.length_a   1.000
_cell.length_b   1.000
_cell.length_c   1.000
_cell.angle_alpha   90.00
_cell.angle_beta   90.00
_cell.angle_gamma   90.00
#
_symmetry.space_group_name_H-M   'P 1'
#
loop_
_entity.id
_entity.type
_entity.pdbx_description
1 polymer ?
#
loop_
_entity_poly.entity_id
_entity_poly.type
_entity_poly.pdbx_seq_one_letter_code
_entity_poly.pdbx_strand_id
1 'polypeptide(L)' 'MDGFMQSIPLDEKVFIGGDLNGHVGASNDRFERVHGGFGYGNRNEEGESILEFASKIRSSLSKY' A
#
# COMPACT_ATOMS: atom_id res chain seq x y z
N MET A 1 3.21 -11.60 -1.93
CA MET A 1 1.98 -10.96 -1.41
C MET A 1 0.91 -10.89 -2.51
N ASP A 2 1.25 -10.35 -3.67
CA ASP A 2 0.35 -10.16 -4.83
C ASP A 2 -0.43 -11.42 -5.22
N GLY A 3 0.23 -12.59 -5.31
CA GLY A 3 -0.43 -13.84 -5.71
C GLY A 3 -1.48 -14.35 -4.72
N PHE A 4 -1.31 -14.11 -3.42
CA PHE A 4 -2.31 -14.48 -2.42
C PHE A 4 -3.52 -13.55 -2.50
N MET A 5 -3.28 -12.24 -2.62
CA MET A 5 -4.34 -11.24 -2.70
C MET A 5 -5.27 -11.45 -3.91
N GLN A 6 -4.74 -11.95 -5.03
CA GLN A 6 -5.55 -12.24 -6.24
C GLN A 6 -6.52 -13.41 -6.05
N SER A 7 -6.31 -14.27 -5.04
CA SER A 7 -7.21 -15.39 -4.76
C SER A 7 -8.36 -15.04 -3.81
N ILE A 8 -8.32 -13.86 -3.19
CA ILE A 8 -9.36 -13.44 -2.24
C ILE A 8 -10.57 -12.94 -3.04
N PRO A 9 -11.79 -13.43 -2.74
CA PRO A 9 -13.01 -12.96 -3.38
C PRO A 9 -13.20 -11.43 -3.25
N LEU A 10 -13.74 -10.79 -4.29
CA LEU A 10 -13.89 -9.33 -4.35
C LEU A 10 -14.87 -8.75 -3.31
N ASP A 11 -15.80 -9.57 -2.82
CA ASP A 11 -16.78 -9.22 -1.79
C ASP A 11 -16.23 -9.33 -0.36
N GLU A 12 -15.01 -9.85 -0.19
CA GLU A 12 -14.33 -9.92 1.10
C GLU A 12 -13.54 -8.63 1.40
N LYS A 13 -13.55 -8.25 2.69
CA LYS A 13 -12.72 -7.14 3.18
C LYS A 13 -11.40 -7.69 3.70
N VAL A 14 -10.31 -7.24 3.09
CA VAL A 14 -8.96 -7.61 3.50
C VAL A 14 -8.35 -6.54 4.38
N PHE A 15 -7.84 -6.95 5.53
CA PHE A 15 -7.02 -6.11 6.41
C PHE A 15 -5.62 -6.71 6.49
N ILE A 16 -4.62 -5.88 6.25
CA ILE A 16 -3.22 -6.28 6.29
C ILE A 16 -2.57 -5.48 7.40
N GLY A 17 -2.07 -6.18 8.40
CA GLY A 17 -1.36 -5.61 9.52
C GLY A 17 -0.05 -6.37 9.76
N GLY A 18 0.92 -5.68 10.33
CA GLY A 18 2.23 -6.25 10.65
C GLY A 18 3.30 -5.17 10.62
N ASP A 19 4.47 -5.50 11.14
CA ASP A 19 5.67 -4.72 10.93
C ASP A 19 6.29 -5.10 9.58
N LEU A 20 6.14 -4.21 8.60
CA LEU A 20 6.65 -4.41 7.25
C LEU A 20 8.12 -3.98 7.12
N ASN A 21 8.73 -3.42 8.17
CA ASN A 21 10.09 -2.88 8.22
C ASN A 21 10.46 -1.88 7.12
N GLY A 22 9.47 -1.39 6.37
CA GLY A 22 9.65 -0.34 5.37
C GLY A 22 9.26 1.02 5.92
N HIS A 23 10.02 2.03 5.50
CA HIS A 23 9.83 3.40 5.94
C HIS A 23 9.21 4.20 4.80
N VAL A 24 7.93 4.51 4.89
CA VAL A 24 7.16 5.18 3.80
C VAL A 24 7.46 6.68 3.68
N GLY A 25 8.07 7.27 4.70
CA GLY A 25 8.49 8.67 4.72
C GLY A 25 7.36 9.69 4.94
N ALA A 26 7.73 10.96 5.04
CA ALA A 26 6.78 12.05 5.25
C ALA A 26 5.98 12.42 3.99
N SER A 27 6.64 12.52 2.83
CA SER A 27 5.99 12.93 1.58
C SER A 27 5.13 11.82 0.96
N ASN A 28 3.91 12.17 0.55
CA ASN A 28 3.01 11.31 -0.21
C ASN A 28 3.13 11.46 -1.74
N ASP A 29 4.13 12.18 -2.25
CA ASP A 29 4.30 12.40 -3.69
C ASP A 29 4.28 11.06 -4.44
N ARG A 30 3.48 10.99 -5.51
CA ARG A 30 3.20 9.79 -6.35
C ARG A 30 2.28 8.75 -5.72
N PHE A 31 1.88 8.91 -4.46
CA PHE A 31 1.08 7.96 -3.69
C PHE A 31 -0.05 8.63 -2.89
N GLU A 32 -0.55 9.78 -3.33
CA GLU A 32 -1.50 10.64 -2.61
C GLU A 32 -2.82 9.93 -2.30
N ARG A 33 -3.18 8.91 -3.09
CA ARG A 33 -4.41 8.13 -2.90
C ARG A 33 -4.30 7.07 -1.81
N VAL A 34 -3.08 6.72 -1.38
CA VAL A 34 -2.81 5.63 -0.41
C VAL A 34 -1.92 6.07 0.76
N HIS A 35 -1.25 7.21 0.65
CA HIS A 35 -0.39 7.78 1.68
C HIS A 35 -0.92 9.14 2.15
N GLY A 36 -1.17 9.26 3.45
CA GLY A 36 -1.75 10.47 4.05
C GLY A 36 -0.79 11.66 4.18
N GLY A 37 0.52 11.45 4.00
CA GLY A 37 1.53 12.52 4.11
C GLY A 37 1.92 12.90 5.55
N PHE A 38 1.63 12.02 6.51
CA PHE A 38 1.87 12.26 7.95
C PHE A 38 2.98 11.38 8.53
N GLY A 39 3.77 10.72 7.67
CA GLY A 39 4.90 9.91 8.11
C GLY A 39 6.06 10.77 8.61
N TYR A 40 7.01 10.13 9.29
CA TYR A 40 8.30 10.74 9.65
C TYR A 40 9.38 10.25 8.70
N GLY A 41 10.58 10.83 8.71
CA GLY A 41 11.78 10.35 8.00
C GLY A 41 11.70 10.27 6.47
N ASN A 42 12.72 9.67 5.86
CA ASN A 42 12.88 9.55 4.41
C ASN A 42 12.39 8.21 3.91
N ARG A 43 11.66 8.21 2.79
CA ARG A 43 11.18 6.98 2.13
C ARG A 43 12.36 6.12 1.67
N ASN A 44 12.37 4.84 2.04
CA ASN A 44 13.34 3.84 1.58
C ASN A 44 12.74 2.89 0.53
N GLU A 45 13.54 1.97 0.00
CA GLU A 45 13.12 1.03 -1.05
C GLU A 45 11.98 0.11 -0.59
N GLU A 46 12.03 -0.35 0.66
CA GLU A 46 10.97 -1.15 1.26
C GLU A 46 9.69 -0.34 1.43
N GLY A 47 9.79 0.93 1.84
CA GLY A 47 8.67 1.86 1.94
C GLY A 47 8.01 2.15 0.60
N GLU A 48 8.80 2.35 -0.46
CA GLU A 48 8.28 2.49 -1.82
C GLU A 48 7.51 1.22 -2.23
N SER A 49 8.07 0.03 -1.97
CA SER A 49 7.44 -1.25 -2.29
C SER A 49 6.08 -1.43 -1.59
N ILE A 50 5.96 -0.97 -0.34
CA ILE A 50 4.69 -0.97 0.41
C ILE A 50 3.64 -0.06 -0.26
N LEU A 51 4.05 1.14 -0.70
CA LEU A 51 3.15 2.10 -1.33
C LEU A 51 2.71 1.68 -2.73
N GLU A 52 3.60 1.08 -3.51
CA GLU A 52 3.26 0.49 -4.81
C GLU A 52 2.24 -0.64 -4.64
N PHE A 53 2.47 -1.51 -3.66
CA PHE A 53 1.55 -2.59 -3.34
C PHE A 53 0.15 -2.06 -2.95
N ALA A 54 0.08 -1.07 -2.05
CA ALA A 54 -1.18 -0.45 -1.66
C ALA A 54 -1.91 0.21 -2.84
N SER A 55 -1.15 0.86 -3.74
CA SER A 55 -1.68 1.51 -4.95
C SER A 55 -2.27 0.51 -5.93
N LYS A 56 -1.63 -0.67 -6.09
CA LYS A 56 -2.15 -1.76 -6.91
C LYS A 56 -3.48 -2.29 -6.38
N ILE A 57 -3.59 -2.55 -5.08
CA ILE A 57 -4.85 -3.00 -4.45
C ILE A 57 -5.95 -1.94 -4.63
N ARG A 58 -5.63 -0.67 -4.39
CA ARG A 58 -6.62 0.40 -4.53
C ARG A 58 -7.13 0.49 -5.97
N SER A 59 -6.26 0.34 -6.95
CA SER A 59 -6.59 0.41 -8.38
C SER A 59 -7.39 -0.81 -8.86
N SER A 60 -7.17 -1.99 -8.28
CA SER A 60 -7.99 -3.17 -8.59
C SER A 60 -9.39 -3.07 -8.00
N LEU A 61 -9.55 -2.41 -6.84
CA LEU A 61 -10.84 -2.17 -6.22
C LEU A 61 -11.62 -1.02 -6.85
N SER A 62 -10.96 -0.03 -7.47
CA SER A 62 -11.64 1.09 -8.14
C SER A 62 -12.18 0.77 -9.54
N LYS A 63 -12.02 -0.49 -10.01
CA LYS A 63 -12.60 -0.97 -11.28
C LYS A 63 -14.03 -1.50 -11.13
N TYR A 64 -14.56 -1.49 -9.90
CA TYR A 64 -15.93 -1.83 -9.54
C TYR A 64 -16.50 -0.70 -8.67
#